data_AF-A0A1B3ZG87-F1
#
_entry.id   AF-A0A1B3ZG87-F1
#
_cell.length_a   1.000
_cell.length_b   1.000
_cell.length_c   1.000
_cell.angle_alpha   90.00
_cell.angle_beta   90.00
_cell.angle_gamma   90.00
#
_symmetry.space_group_name_H-M   'P 1'
#
loop_
_entity.id
_entity.type
_entity.pdbx_description
1 polymer ?
#
loop_
_entity_poly.entity_id
_entity_poly.type
_entity_poly.pdbx_seq_one_letter_code
_entity_poly.pdbx_strand_id
1 'polypeptide(L)'
;MARTRSSPSEAKQGRDTAAKRRRGIPADPAPIVPDRYRAFVFPNRVREQRRAHGLQKLMALGECVPDIPYIRLSKIERGEVVARADELRQIARALDVAPADLLIDLADPAFDIAAWALPFQDTSAISPEEERFAIQLAAALRALRNADATLTIAALDKEFGLPPVILSRLENAHKTFDRWNAATVAAVCRVFGVADENALRAKVADQYRRGDLDAAIGRIVDPADRERRARERTAALSAELASVAKPVGRKAAARAPRAVATAAHPPEPAHVLPVFGAPLADGLIAFTPTDAVVPAPRDAGPAAFALRVCRATLGPGLPASAVVVADPDRPVTAGGLAVVRGGDGYRIVTVTFDRWGARKGYSSTPDLELDLDICSPADVVAVIAAVFV
;
A
#
# COMPACT_ATOMS: atom_id res chain seq x y z
N MET A 1 41.22 -22.88 -79.85
CA MET A 1 40.18 -21.84 -80.03
C MET A 1 38.82 -22.43 -79.69
N ALA A 2 37.94 -21.58 -79.15
CA ALA A 2 36.50 -21.77 -78.88
C ALA A 2 36.08 -22.48 -77.56
N ARG A 3 35.28 -21.70 -76.82
CA ARG A 3 34.62 -21.91 -75.52
C ARG A 3 33.39 -22.81 -75.67
N THR A 4 32.96 -23.47 -74.59
CA THR A 4 31.67 -23.19 -73.93
C THR A 4 31.50 -23.89 -72.58
N ARG A 5 30.83 -23.17 -71.68
CA ARG A 5 30.46 -23.52 -70.30
C ARG A 5 29.30 -24.52 -70.27
N SER A 6 29.21 -25.32 -69.21
CA SER A 6 27.95 -25.64 -68.53
C SER A 6 28.22 -26.07 -67.09
N SER A 7 27.53 -25.40 -66.16
CA SER A 7 27.59 -25.54 -64.71
C SER A 7 27.02 -26.88 -64.21
N PRO A 8 27.50 -27.44 -63.10
CA PRO A 8 26.78 -28.45 -62.34
C PRO A 8 26.00 -27.86 -61.16
N SER A 9 24.83 -28.47 -60.97
CA SER A 9 23.82 -28.28 -59.92
C SER A 9 24.36 -28.38 -58.49
N GLU A 10 23.86 -27.51 -57.62
CA GLU A 10 24.00 -27.58 -56.17
C GLU A 10 23.40 -28.89 -55.63
N ALA A 11 24.22 -29.66 -54.91
CA ALA A 11 23.78 -30.70 -53.99
C ALA A 11 24.47 -30.42 -52.66
N LYS A 12 23.75 -29.83 -51.71
CA LYS A 12 24.22 -29.58 -50.34
C LYS A 12 23.40 -30.40 -49.35
N GLN A 13 24.13 -31.29 -48.66
CA GLN A 13 24.06 -31.52 -47.22
C GLN A 13 22.77 -32.13 -46.64
N GLY A 14 22.72 -33.46 -46.61
CA GLY A 14 22.03 -34.23 -45.58
C GLY A 14 23.01 -35.16 -44.89
N ARG A 15 23.67 -34.69 -43.83
CA ARG A 15 24.49 -35.53 -42.93
C ARG A 15 24.15 -35.21 -41.48
N ASP A 16 23.73 -36.27 -40.79
CA ASP A 16 23.92 -36.56 -39.38
C ASP A 16 23.85 -35.39 -38.39
N THR A 17 22.73 -35.30 -37.68
CA THR A 17 22.75 -35.02 -36.23
C THR A 17 21.48 -35.60 -35.58
N ALA A 18 21.46 -36.93 -35.43
CA ALA A 18 20.62 -37.57 -34.41
C ALA A 18 21.22 -37.25 -33.03
N ALA A 19 21.03 -36.00 -32.57
CA ALA A 19 21.36 -35.58 -31.22
C ALA A 19 20.37 -36.25 -30.26
N LYS A 20 20.79 -37.42 -29.78
CA LYS A 20 20.22 -38.12 -28.62
C LYS A 20 20.12 -37.12 -27.47
N ARG A 21 18.93 -36.55 -27.26
CA ARG A 21 18.58 -35.78 -26.06
C ARG A 21 18.73 -36.72 -24.87
N ARG A 22 19.91 -36.74 -24.27
CA ARG A 22 20.12 -37.25 -22.92
C ARG A 22 19.23 -36.37 -22.03
N ARG A 23 18.10 -36.92 -21.58
CA ARG A 23 17.33 -36.36 -20.47
C ARG A 23 18.30 -36.34 -19.29
N GLY A 24 18.88 -35.17 -19.03
CA GLY A 24 19.65 -34.93 -17.82
C GLY A 24 18.75 -35.24 -16.63
N ILE A 25 19.32 -35.90 -15.63
CA ILE A 25 18.74 -35.98 -14.29
C ILE A 25 18.37 -34.54 -13.90
N PRO A 26 17.13 -34.24 -13.45
CA PRO A 26 16.79 -32.90 -13.01
C PRO A 26 17.80 -32.52 -11.93
N ALA A 27 18.44 -31.36 -12.08
CA ALA A 27 19.23 -30.80 -10.98
C ALA A 27 18.31 -30.69 -9.76
N ASP A 28 18.83 -30.95 -8.56
CA ASP A 28 18.05 -30.77 -7.34
C ASP A 28 17.49 -29.34 -7.31
N PRO A 29 16.21 -29.16 -6.95
CA PRO A 29 15.58 -27.86 -6.98
C PRO A 29 16.25 -26.91 -6.00
N ALA A 30 16.20 -25.60 -6.29
CA ALA A 30 16.92 -24.60 -5.51
C ALA A 30 16.50 -24.66 -4.02
N PRO A 31 17.46 -24.68 -3.06
CA PRO A 31 17.12 -24.76 -1.65
C PRO A 31 16.34 -23.52 -1.22
N ILE A 32 15.22 -23.74 -0.53
CA ILE A 32 14.43 -22.64 0.07
C ILE A 32 15.01 -22.35 1.45
N VAL A 33 15.61 -21.17 1.61
CA VAL A 33 16.12 -20.66 2.90
C VAL A 33 15.21 -19.51 3.37
N PRO A 34 14.17 -19.75 4.18
CA PRO A 34 13.20 -18.71 4.51
C PRO A 34 13.83 -17.44 5.09
N ASP A 35 13.68 -16.32 4.39
CA ASP A 35 13.99 -15.01 4.97
C ASP A 35 12.82 -14.57 5.86
N ARG A 36 13.01 -14.70 7.18
CA ARG A 36 12.03 -14.29 8.20
C ARG A 36 11.78 -12.78 8.19
N TYR A 37 12.68 -12.00 7.58
CA TYR A 37 12.63 -10.54 7.53
C TYR A 37 12.17 -10.00 6.19
N ARG A 38 11.71 -10.86 5.26
CA ARG A 38 11.27 -10.49 3.90
C ARG A 38 10.21 -9.38 3.84
N ALA A 39 9.40 -9.23 4.90
CA ALA A 39 8.40 -8.16 5.00
C ALA A 39 9.00 -6.78 5.35
N PHE A 40 10.22 -6.75 5.91
CA PHE A 40 10.91 -5.53 6.33
C PHE A 40 11.78 -4.99 5.18
N VAL A 41 11.20 -4.09 4.41
CA VAL A 41 11.86 -3.47 3.24
C VAL A 41 12.51 -2.12 3.56
N PHE A 42 12.21 -1.54 4.72
CA PHE A 42 12.69 -0.22 5.13
C PHE A 42 12.93 -0.11 6.64
N PRO A 43 14.01 -0.71 7.20
CA PRO A 43 14.38 -0.46 8.57
C PRO A 43 14.69 1.02 8.81
N ASN A 44 14.18 1.58 9.91
CA ASN A 44 14.22 3.01 10.20
C ASN A 44 14.17 3.28 11.70
N ARG A 45 14.37 4.55 12.09
CA ARG A 45 14.39 5.01 13.49
C ARG A 45 13.10 5.72 13.94
N VAL A 46 12.01 5.62 13.18
CA VAL A 46 10.79 6.39 13.49
C VAL A 46 10.25 6.03 14.89
N ARG A 47 10.25 4.75 15.25
CA ARG A 47 9.76 4.30 16.58
C ARG A 47 10.64 4.81 17.72
N GLU A 48 11.94 4.71 17.56
CA GLU A 48 12.94 5.11 18.55
C GLU A 48 12.87 6.62 18.78
N GLN A 49 12.88 7.41 17.69
CA GLN A 49 12.78 8.87 17.77
C GLN A 49 11.43 9.29 18.36
N ARG A 50 10.33 8.68 17.91
CA ARG A 50 9.00 8.95 18.48
C ARG A 50 8.96 8.72 19.99
N ARG A 51 9.52 7.61 20.48
CA ARG A 51 9.57 7.30 21.93
C ARG A 51 10.49 8.23 22.70
N ALA A 52 11.65 8.58 22.14
CA ALA A 52 12.59 9.51 22.75
C ALA A 52 11.98 10.91 22.92
N HIS A 53 11.11 11.32 22.00
CA HIS A 53 10.39 12.60 22.04
C HIS A 53 9.03 12.52 22.75
N GLY A 54 8.84 11.54 23.64
CA GLY A 54 7.67 11.47 24.54
C GLY A 54 6.39 10.93 23.93
N LEU A 55 6.34 10.65 22.63
CA LEU A 55 5.16 10.13 21.95
C LEU A 55 5.09 8.60 22.10
N GLN A 56 4.61 8.09 23.23
CA GLN A 56 4.62 6.64 23.49
C GLN A 56 3.76 5.81 22.51
N LYS A 57 2.66 6.40 22.03
CA LYS A 57 1.73 5.78 21.08
C LYS A 57 1.93 6.36 19.68
N LEU A 58 1.82 5.51 18.66
CA LEU A 58 1.91 5.94 17.26
C LEU A 58 0.80 6.92 16.87
N MET A 59 -0.40 6.77 17.45
CA MET A 59 -1.51 7.69 17.22
C MET A 59 -1.12 9.15 17.50
N ALA A 60 -0.39 9.40 18.59
CA ALA A 60 0.03 10.74 18.95
C ALA A 60 0.97 11.37 17.90
N LEU A 61 1.81 10.56 17.24
CA LEU A 61 2.56 11.04 16.09
C LEU A 61 1.65 11.28 14.88
N GLY A 62 0.68 10.40 14.64
CA GLY A 62 -0.30 10.56 13.55
C GLY A 62 -1.08 11.87 13.63
N GLU A 63 -1.44 12.32 14.83
CA GLU A 63 -2.08 13.62 15.07
C GLU A 63 -1.17 14.81 14.69
N CYS A 64 0.15 14.65 14.82
CA CYS A 64 1.13 15.67 14.42
C CYS A 64 1.47 15.65 12.92
N VAL A 65 1.13 14.58 12.20
CA VAL A 65 1.35 14.44 10.75
C VAL A 65 0.06 14.05 10.00
N PRO A 66 -0.96 14.92 9.97
CA PRO A 66 -2.29 14.59 9.44
C PRO A 66 -2.26 14.23 7.94
N ASP A 67 -1.29 14.74 7.19
CA ASP A 67 -1.11 14.46 5.76
C ASP A 67 -0.63 13.02 5.49
N ILE A 68 -0.20 12.27 6.52
CA ILE A 68 0.20 10.86 6.42
C ILE A 68 -0.90 10.00 7.05
N PRO A 69 -1.64 9.20 6.27
CA PRO A 69 -2.65 8.31 6.82
C PRO A 69 -2.07 7.38 7.88
N TYR A 70 -2.76 7.19 9.01
CA TYR A 70 -2.27 6.37 10.13
C TYR A 70 -1.81 4.97 9.72
N ILE A 71 -2.55 4.30 8.81
CA ILE A 71 -2.18 2.97 8.30
C ILE A 71 -0.83 3.03 7.57
N ARG A 72 -0.59 4.09 6.80
CA ARG A 72 0.67 4.31 6.09
C ARG A 72 1.79 4.62 7.06
N LEU A 73 1.56 5.51 8.03
CA LEU A 73 2.51 5.81 9.10
C LEU A 73 2.90 4.56 9.90
N SER A 74 1.94 3.70 10.22
CA SER A 74 2.19 2.41 10.88
C SER A 74 3.03 1.44 10.06
N LYS A 75 2.81 1.39 8.74
CA LYS A 75 3.64 0.58 7.85
C LYS A 75 5.05 1.15 7.69
N ILE A 76 5.18 2.48 7.68
CA ILE A 76 6.47 3.17 7.66
C ILE A 76 7.24 2.83 8.94
N GLU A 77 6.66 3.03 10.12
CA GLU A 77 7.33 2.74 11.40
C GLU A 77 7.78 1.28 11.49
N ARG A 78 6.94 0.34 11.04
CA ARG A 78 7.26 -1.10 11.03
C ARG A 78 8.20 -1.51 9.90
N GLY A 79 8.59 -0.59 9.02
CA GLY A 79 9.48 -0.84 7.89
C GLY A 79 8.91 -1.74 6.80
N GLU A 80 7.58 -1.89 6.74
CA GLU A 80 6.89 -2.69 5.72
C GLU A 80 6.73 -1.94 4.40
N VAL A 81 6.90 -0.62 4.42
CA VAL A 81 6.89 0.23 3.23
C VAL A 81 8.03 1.23 3.31
N VAL A 82 8.59 1.55 2.15
CA VAL A 82 9.58 2.63 2.03
C VAL A 82 8.85 3.97 2.13
N ALA A 83 9.27 4.81 3.07
CA ALA A 83 8.77 6.18 3.18
C ALA A 83 9.25 7.04 1.99
N ARG A 84 8.42 8.01 1.59
CA ARG A 84 8.83 9.06 0.66
C ARG A 84 9.61 10.15 1.42
N ALA A 85 10.42 10.92 0.69
CA ALA A 85 11.24 11.96 1.32
C ALA A 85 10.39 13.09 1.95
N ASP A 86 9.24 13.44 1.36
CA ASP A 86 8.28 14.37 1.95
C ASP A 86 7.70 13.84 3.27
N GLU A 87 7.35 12.55 3.32
CA GLU A 87 6.84 11.89 4.53
C GLU A 87 7.88 11.90 5.65
N LEU A 88 9.13 11.58 5.34
CA LEU A 88 10.21 11.66 6.32
C LEU A 88 10.44 13.08 6.81
N ARG A 89 10.34 14.09 5.93
CA ARG A 89 10.45 15.50 6.35
C ARG A 89 9.31 15.91 7.28
N GLN A 90 8.09 15.46 7.02
CA GLN A 90 6.94 15.75 7.89
C GLN A 90 7.09 15.07 9.26
N ILE A 91 7.45 13.78 9.27
CA ILE A 91 7.70 13.04 10.52
C ILE A 91 8.84 13.68 11.32
N ALA A 92 9.94 14.04 10.66
CA ALA A 92 11.08 14.66 11.31
C ALA A 92 10.74 16.03 11.91
N ARG A 93 9.95 16.84 11.20
CA ARG A 93 9.43 18.13 11.73
C ARG A 93 8.54 17.93 12.95
N ALA A 94 7.65 16.94 12.93
CA ALA A 94 6.79 16.63 14.07
C ALA A 94 7.56 16.14 15.30
N LEU A 95 8.74 15.54 15.08
CA LEU A 95 9.63 15.04 16.12
C LEU A 95 10.75 16.01 16.50
N ASP A 96 10.88 17.15 15.83
CA ASP A 96 12.00 18.09 16.00
C ASP A 96 13.39 17.44 15.85
N VAL A 97 13.56 16.62 14.81
CA VAL A 97 14.83 15.96 14.45
C VAL A 97 15.21 16.23 12.99
N ALA A 98 16.45 15.94 12.58
CA ALA A 98 16.79 16.01 11.17
C ALA A 98 16.16 14.81 10.43
N PRO A 99 15.69 14.97 9.16
CA PRO A 99 15.15 13.85 8.39
C PRO A 99 16.10 12.66 8.24
N ALA A 100 17.41 12.91 8.25
CA ALA A 100 18.43 11.88 8.22
C ALA A 100 18.46 11.03 9.50
N ASP A 101 18.05 11.59 10.65
CA ASP A 101 18.02 10.89 11.94
C ASP A 101 16.92 9.83 12.03
N LEU A 102 15.98 9.83 11.07
CA LEU A 102 14.96 8.79 10.90
C LEU A 102 15.48 7.59 10.11
N LEU A 103 16.62 7.71 9.42
CA LEU A 103 17.21 6.64 8.62
C LEU A 103 18.14 5.77 9.49
N ILE A 104 18.28 4.50 9.10
CA ILE A 104 19.31 3.60 9.64
C ILE A 104 20.35 3.38 8.54
N ASP A 105 21.64 3.47 8.89
CA ASP A 105 22.69 3.00 8.00
C ASP A 105 22.71 1.46 7.99
N LEU A 106 22.18 0.88 6.92
CA LEU A 106 22.14 -0.58 6.75
C LEU A 106 23.49 -1.16 6.30
N ALA A 107 24.47 -0.32 5.98
CA ALA A 107 25.85 -0.74 5.71
C ALA A 107 26.70 -0.78 6.98
N ASP A 108 26.20 -0.24 8.11
CA ASP A 108 26.86 -0.35 9.41
C ASP A 108 26.95 -1.82 9.82
N PRO A 109 28.16 -2.39 10.04
CA PRO A 109 28.32 -3.76 10.50
C PRO A 109 27.66 -4.05 11.86
N ALA A 110 27.36 -3.01 12.66
CA ALA A 110 26.66 -3.14 13.92
C ALA A 110 25.13 -3.27 13.76
N PHE A 111 24.57 -3.00 12.57
CA PHE A 111 23.14 -3.16 12.35
C PHE A 111 22.75 -4.64 12.30
N ASP A 112 21.89 -5.04 13.23
CA ASP A 112 21.24 -6.35 13.25
C ASP A 112 19.74 -6.21 12.99
N ILE A 113 19.28 -6.73 11.86
CA ILE A 113 17.87 -6.73 11.50
C ILE A 113 17.02 -7.58 12.45
N ALA A 114 17.58 -8.63 13.06
CA ALA A 114 16.87 -9.47 14.01
C ALA A 114 16.52 -8.67 15.27
N ALA A 115 17.52 -7.96 15.83
CA ALA A 115 17.34 -7.07 16.96
C ALA A 115 16.37 -5.92 16.63
N TRP A 116 16.50 -5.28 15.46
CA TRP A 116 15.61 -4.19 15.05
C TRP A 116 14.16 -4.65 14.85
N ALA A 117 13.95 -5.83 14.25
CA ALA A 117 12.61 -6.35 13.94
C ALA A 117 11.87 -6.93 15.16
N LEU A 118 12.60 -7.29 16.23
CA LEU A 118 12.05 -7.93 17.43
C LEU A 118 10.75 -7.27 17.96
N PRO A 119 10.62 -5.93 18.03
CA PRO A 119 9.42 -5.29 18.56
C PRO A 119 8.19 -5.34 17.64
N PHE A 120 8.33 -5.88 16.42
CA PHE A 120 7.31 -5.95 15.38
C PHE A 120 6.98 -7.39 14.97
N GLN A 121 7.77 -8.37 15.42
CA GLN A 121 7.56 -9.77 15.10
C GLN A 121 6.34 -10.33 15.81
N ASP A 122 5.60 -11.17 15.09
CA ASP A 122 4.60 -12.04 15.68
C ASP A 122 5.33 -13.22 16.36
N THR A 123 5.15 -13.35 17.67
CA THR A 123 5.78 -14.43 18.47
C THR A 123 5.11 -15.78 18.28
N SER A 124 4.02 -15.85 17.50
CA SER A 124 3.33 -17.10 17.22
C SER A 124 4.26 -18.05 16.46
N ALA A 125 4.35 -19.31 16.92
CA ALA A 125 5.14 -20.33 16.24
C ALA A 125 4.65 -20.53 14.80
N ILE A 126 5.54 -20.33 13.83
CA ILE A 126 5.29 -20.61 12.42
C ILE A 126 5.90 -21.96 12.09
N SER A 127 5.11 -22.86 11.51
CA SER A 127 5.61 -24.14 11.02
C SER A 127 6.61 -23.90 9.87
N PRO A 128 7.83 -24.49 9.92
CA PRO A 128 8.78 -24.43 8.81
C PRO A 128 8.23 -25.03 7.51
N GLU A 129 7.24 -25.90 7.58
CA GLU A 129 6.55 -26.46 6.41
C GLU A 129 5.60 -25.44 5.79
N GLU A 130 4.81 -24.74 6.60
CA GLU A 130 3.91 -23.67 6.13
C GLU A 130 4.66 -22.50 5.52
N GLU A 131 5.81 -22.14 6.10
CA GLU A 131 6.65 -21.08 5.56
C GLU A 131 7.26 -21.47 4.21
N ARG A 132 7.74 -22.72 4.08
CA ARG A 132 8.21 -23.27 2.81
C ARG A 132 7.09 -23.29 1.76
N PHE A 133 5.90 -23.74 2.13
CA PHE A 133 4.77 -23.78 1.21
C PHE A 133 4.36 -22.37 0.74
N ALA A 134 4.34 -21.37 1.63
CA ALA A 134 4.02 -20.00 1.25
C ALA A 134 5.00 -19.44 0.20
N ILE A 135 6.30 -19.74 0.34
CA ILE A 135 7.33 -19.34 -0.64
C ILE A 135 7.13 -20.07 -1.98
N GLN A 136 6.86 -21.37 -1.95
CA GLN A 136 6.60 -22.12 -3.18
C GLN A 136 5.33 -21.65 -3.88
N LEU A 137 4.26 -21.38 -3.14
CA LEU A 137 3.01 -20.86 -3.67
C LEU A 137 3.20 -19.49 -4.30
N ALA A 138 3.93 -18.60 -3.62
CA ALA A 138 4.30 -17.28 -4.13
C ALA A 138 5.06 -17.38 -5.47
N ALA A 139 6.03 -18.29 -5.54
CA ALA A 139 6.79 -18.56 -6.76
C ALA A 139 5.91 -19.14 -7.87
N ALA A 140 5.05 -20.11 -7.54
CA ALA A 140 4.13 -20.74 -8.48
C ALA A 140 3.10 -19.75 -9.03
N LEU A 141 2.59 -18.85 -8.20
CA LEU A 141 1.63 -17.83 -8.63
C LEU A 141 2.27 -16.84 -9.61
N ARG A 142 3.52 -16.44 -9.35
CA ARG A 142 4.30 -15.61 -10.29
C ARG A 142 4.62 -16.35 -11.58
N ALA A 143 5.03 -17.62 -11.50
CA ALA A 143 5.31 -18.44 -12.67
C ALA A 143 4.06 -18.58 -13.55
N LEU A 144 2.92 -18.85 -12.94
CA LEU A 144 1.62 -18.93 -13.61
C LEU A 144 1.26 -17.63 -14.32
N ARG A 145 1.35 -16.48 -13.62
CA ARG A 145 1.05 -15.16 -14.21
C ARG A 145 2.04 -14.72 -15.29
N ASN A 146 3.29 -15.17 -15.22
CA ASN A 146 4.27 -14.90 -16.26
C ASN A 146 4.04 -15.78 -17.50
N ALA A 147 3.49 -16.99 -17.31
CA ALA A 147 3.15 -17.90 -18.40
C ALA A 147 1.82 -17.53 -19.08
N ASP A 148 0.89 -16.92 -18.34
CA ASP A 148 -0.43 -16.53 -18.82
C ASP A 148 -0.67 -15.02 -18.67
N ALA A 149 -0.53 -14.30 -19.79
CA ALA A 149 -0.73 -12.86 -19.85
C ALA A 149 -2.18 -12.42 -19.57
N THR A 150 -3.16 -13.34 -19.59
CA THR A 150 -4.56 -13.03 -19.26
C THR A 150 -4.78 -12.89 -17.76
N LEU A 151 -3.93 -13.50 -16.92
CA LEU A 151 -3.95 -13.39 -15.45
C LEU A 151 -3.36 -12.06 -14.96
N THR A 152 -3.93 -10.97 -15.48
CA THR A 152 -3.64 -9.61 -15.03
C THR A 152 -4.15 -9.41 -13.60
N ILE A 153 -3.61 -8.41 -12.90
CA ILE A 153 -4.08 -8.03 -11.56
C ILE A 153 -5.59 -7.75 -11.59
N ALA A 154 -6.08 -7.10 -12.64
CA ALA A 154 -7.50 -6.78 -12.81
C ALA A 154 -8.38 -8.02 -13.04
N ALA A 155 -7.88 -9.00 -13.80
CA ALA A 155 -8.59 -10.27 -14.03
C ALA A 155 -8.65 -11.11 -12.75
N LEU A 156 -7.53 -11.21 -12.03
CA LEU A 156 -7.47 -11.91 -10.74
C LEU A 156 -8.43 -11.31 -9.69
N ASP A 157 -8.55 -9.99 -9.67
CA ASP A 157 -9.52 -9.32 -8.80
C ASP A 157 -10.97 -9.62 -9.23
N LYS A 158 -11.32 -9.34 -10.48
CA LYS A 158 -12.71 -9.43 -10.96
C LYS A 158 -13.23 -10.86 -11.07
N GLU A 159 -12.42 -11.78 -11.57
CA GLU A 159 -12.86 -13.14 -11.93
C GLU A 159 -12.66 -14.13 -10.78
N PHE A 160 -11.63 -13.90 -9.95
CA PHE A 160 -11.27 -14.81 -8.87
C PHE A 160 -11.54 -14.22 -7.48
N GLY A 161 -11.79 -12.92 -7.35
CA GLY A 161 -11.94 -12.26 -6.05
C GLY A 161 -10.62 -12.20 -5.29
N LEU A 162 -9.50 -11.98 -6.02
CA LEU A 162 -8.17 -11.73 -5.43
C LEU A 162 -7.77 -10.27 -5.60
N PRO A 163 -8.16 -9.38 -4.66
CA PRO A 163 -7.79 -7.98 -4.72
C PRO A 163 -6.28 -7.76 -4.82
N PRO A 164 -5.82 -6.67 -5.44
CA PRO A 164 -4.39 -6.39 -5.64
C PRO A 164 -3.54 -6.47 -4.36
N VAL A 165 -4.10 -6.05 -3.21
CA VAL A 165 -3.43 -6.11 -1.91
C VAL A 165 -3.23 -7.56 -1.43
N ILE A 166 -4.22 -8.42 -1.66
CA ILE A 166 -4.20 -9.84 -1.30
C ILE A 166 -3.22 -10.58 -2.22
N LEU A 167 -3.32 -10.33 -3.53
CA LEU A 167 -2.41 -10.85 -4.54
C LEU A 167 -0.95 -10.48 -4.25
N SER A 168 -0.68 -9.20 -3.96
CA SER A 168 0.66 -8.74 -3.59
C SER A 168 1.22 -9.46 -2.36
N ARG A 169 0.39 -9.68 -1.33
CA ARG A 169 0.80 -10.41 -0.12
C ARG A 169 1.05 -11.89 -0.37
N LEU A 170 0.25 -12.53 -1.23
CA LEU A 170 0.44 -13.91 -1.66
C LEU A 170 1.75 -14.06 -2.43
N GLU A 171 1.99 -13.19 -3.42
CA GLU A 171 3.20 -13.23 -4.23
C GLU A 171 4.47 -12.92 -3.42
N ASN A 172 4.39 -12.18 -2.34
CA ASN A 172 5.54 -11.90 -1.47
C ASN A 172 5.65 -12.86 -0.28
N ALA A 173 4.82 -13.91 -0.22
CA ALA A 173 4.77 -14.85 0.91
C ALA A 173 4.69 -14.13 2.28
N HIS A 174 3.96 -13.02 2.36
CA HIS A 174 3.91 -12.16 3.56
C HIS A 174 3.32 -12.87 4.78
N LYS A 175 2.48 -13.87 4.57
CA LYS A 175 1.96 -14.74 5.62
C LYS A 175 1.83 -16.16 5.09
N THR A 176 1.84 -17.11 6.01
CA THR A 176 1.64 -18.54 5.75
C THR A 176 0.23 -18.82 5.22
N PHE A 177 0.07 -19.95 4.52
CA PHE A 177 -1.16 -20.19 3.76
C PHE A 177 -2.37 -20.44 4.67
N ASP A 178 -2.15 -21.16 5.77
CA ASP A 178 -3.10 -21.41 6.86
C ASP A 178 -3.71 -20.14 7.49
N ARG A 179 -3.05 -18.99 7.37
CA ARG A 179 -3.53 -17.70 7.92
C ARG A 179 -4.45 -16.93 6.96
N TRP A 180 -4.75 -17.46 5.79
CA TRP A 180 -5.72 -16.86 4.87
C TRP A 180 -7.15 -17.28 5.20
N ASN A 181 -8.11 -16.40 4.90
CA ASN A 181 -9.51 -16.75 5.06
C ASN A 181 -9.95 -17.76 3.96
N ALA A 182 -11.03 -18.48 4.22
CA ALA A 182 -11.53 -19.52 3.32
C ALA A 182 -11.83 -18.98 1.91
N ALA A 183 -12.31 -17.74 1.78
CA ALA A 183 -12.58 -17.11 0.49
C ALA A 183 -11.30 -16.94 -0.35
N THR A 184 -10.20 -16.50 0.27
CA THR A 184 -8.90 -16.36 -0.39
C THR A 184 -8.34 -17.71 -0.78
N VAL A 185 -8.42 -18.71 0.11
CA VAL A 185 -7.96 -20.08 -0.18
C VAL A 185 -8.71 -20.65 -1.38
N ALA A 186 -10.05 -20.53 -1.39
CA ALA A 186 -10.87 -20.99 -2.51
C ALA A 186 -10.55 -20.24 -3.81
N ALA A 187 -10.31 -18.93 -3.75
CA ALA A 187 -9.92 -18.14 -4.90
C ALA A 187 -8.57 -18.58 -5.49
N VAL A 188 -7.56 -18.83 -4.65
CA VAL A 188 -6.26 -19.36 -5.09
C VAL A 188 -6.43 -20.75 -5.72
N CYS A 189 -7.22 -21.64 -5.11
CA CYS A 189 -7.49 -22.97 -5.70
C CYS A 189 -8.11 -22.85 -7.10
N ARG A 190 -9.07 -21.93 -7.30
CA ARG A 190 -9.64 -21.66 -8.63
C ARG A 190 -8.62 -21.15 -9.63
N VAL A 191 -7.74 -20.21 -9.23
CA VAL A 191 -6.66 -19.70 -10.10
C VAL A 191 -5.75 -20.83 -10.59
N PHE A 192 -5.45 -21.80 -9.72
CA PHE A 192 -4.62 -22.95 -10.08
C PHE A 192 -5.38 -24.11 -10.76
N GLY A 193 -6.70 -23.98 -10.91
CA GLY A 193 -7.57 -25.00 -11.47
C GLY A 193 -7.61 -26.29 -10.65
N VAL A 194 -7.57 -26.19 -9.32
CA VAL A 194 -7.58 -27.33 -8.39
C VAL A 194 -8.79 -27.30 -7.47
N ALA A 195 -9.22 -28.48 -7.00
CA ALA A 195 -10.45 -28.62 -6.22
C ALA A 195 -10.33 -28.07 -4.79
N ASP A 196 -9.17 -28.24 -4.15
CA ASP A 196 -8.96 -27.91 -2.75
C ASP A 196 -7.47 -27.59 -2.44
N GLU A 197 -7.21 -27.23 -1.19
CA GLU A 197 -5.89 -26.91 -0.69
C GLU A 197 -4.90 -28.09 -0.79
N ASN A 198 -5.35 -29.33 -0.59
CA ASN A 198 -4.47 -30.50 -0.67
C ASN A 198 -3.97 -30.70 -2.11
N ALA A 199 -4.86 -30.56 -3.08
CA ALA A 199 -4.53 -30.57 -4.49
C ALA A 199 -3.62 -29.40 -4.89
N LEU A 200 -3.84 -28.21 -4.32
CA LEU A 200 -2.96 -27.05 -4.51
C LEU A 200 -1.54 -27.34 -4.01
N ARG A 201 -1.40 -27.84 -2.78
CA ARG A 201 -0.11 -28.21 -2.17
C ARG A 201 0.62 -29.24 -3.02
N ALA A 202 -0.06 -30.30 -3.45
CA ALA A 202 0.52 -31.32 -4.31
C ALA A 202 1.01 -30.76 -5.66
N LYS A 203 0.21 -29.90 -6.31
CA LYS A 203 0.54 -29.28 -7.60
C LYS A 203 1.74 -28.33 -7.50
N VAL A 204 1.83 -27.54 -6.43
CA VAL A 204 2.94 -26.62 -6.17
C VAL A 204 4.22 -27.40 -5.84
N ALA A 205 4.12 -28.44 -5.01
CA ALA A 205 5.25 -29.31 -4.69
C ALA A 205 5.80 -30.02 -5.93
N ASP A 206 4.94 -30.45 -6.85
CA ASP A 206 5.38 -31.04 -8.12
C ASP A 206 6.15 -30.05 -8.99
N GLN A 207 5.64 -28.83 -9.17
CA GLN A 207 6.34 -27.76 -9.90
C GLN A 207 7.71 -27.45 -9.28
N TYR A 208 7.79 -27.41 -7.95
CA TYR A 208 9.06 -27.21 -7.26
C TYR A 208 10.05 -28.34 -7.54
N ARG A 209 9.64 -29.62 -7.41
CA ARG A 209 10.50 -30.78 -7.68
C ARG A 209 11.03 -30.83 -9.11
N ARG A 210 10.30 -30.25 -10.07
CA ARG A 210 10.72 -30.17 -11.48
C ARG A 210 11.67 -28.99 -11.76
N GLY A 211 11.91 -28.11 -10.78
CA GLY A 211 12.73 -26.90 -10.94
C GLY A 211 12.00 -25.75 -11.63
N ASP A 212 10.69 -25.87 -11.89
CA ASP A 212 9.91 -24.85 -12.62
C ASP A 212 9.84 -23.51 -11.85
N LEU A 213 10.07 -23.55 -10.54
CA LEU A 213 9.92 -22.42 -9.64
C LEU A 213 11.24 -21.72 -9.28
N ASP A 214 12.39 -22.28 -9.64
CA ASP A 214 13.71 -21.86 -9.13
C ASP A 214 14.00 -20.38 -9.38
N ALA A 215 13.70 -19.89 -10.60
CA ALA A 215 13.91 -18.49 -10.97
C ALA A 215 13.04 -17.51 -10.15
N ALA A 216 11.82 -17.92 -9.76
CA ALA A 216 10.92 -17.10 -8.97
C ALA A 216 11.26 -17.17 -7.47
N ILE A 217 11.67 -18.35 -6.97
CA ILE A 217 12.12 -18.55 -5.59
C ILE A 217 13.34 -17.68 -5.30
N GLY A 218 14.35 -17.67 -6.18
CA GLY A 218 15.56 -16.86 -5.98
C GLY A 218 15.27 -15.36 -5.75
N ARG A 219 14.21 -14.82 -6.35
CA ARG A 219 13.80 -13.41 -6.18
C ARG A 219 13.05 -13.12 -4.88
N ILE A 220 12.44 -14.15 -4.28
CA ILE A 220 11.67 -14.03 -3.03
C ILE A 220 12.58 -14.18 -1.82
N VAL A 221 13.55 -15.08 -1.92
CA VAL A 221 14.17 -15.72 -0.77
C VAL A 221 15.56 -15.17 -0.44
N ASP A 222 16.22 -14.46 -1.36
CA ASP A 222 17.61 -14.02 -1.17
C ASP A 222 17.72 -12.84 -0.17
N PRO A 223 18.21 -13.07 1.07
CA PRO A 223 18.35 -12.03 2.08
C PRO A 223 19.41 -10.98 1.67
N ALA A 224 20.43 -11.40 0.92
CA ALA A 224 21.48 -10.51 0.43
C ALA A 224 20.93 -9.57 -0.64
N ASP A 225 20.03 -10.04 -1.51
CA ASP A 225 19.30 -9.19 -2.44
C ASP A 225 18.37 -8.21 -1.73
N ARG A 226 17.63 -8.65 -0.69
CA ARG A 226 16.82 -7.75 0.14
C ARG A 226 17.69 -6.66 0.78
N GLU A 227 18.80 -7.04 1.41
CA GLU A 227 19.73 -6.10 2.04
C GLU A 227 20.31 -5.10 1.04
N ARG A 228 20.74 -5.59 -0.12
CA ARG A 228 21.24 -4.73 -1.21
C ARG A 228 20.18 -3.71 -1.62
N ARG A 229 18.97 -4.16 -1.93
CA ARG A 229 17.85 -3.26 -2.34
C ARG A 229 17.51 -2.25 -1.24
N ALA A 230 17.48 -2.67 0.02
CA ALA A 230 17.20 -1.79 1.15
C ALA A 230 18.32 -0.74 1.34
N ARG A 231 19.60 -1.13 1.21
CA ARG A 231 20.76 -0.22 1.25
C ARG A 231 20.70 0.81 0.13
N GLU A 232 20.52 0.36 -1.12
CA GLU A 232 20.42 1.24 -2.29
C GLU A 232 19.28 2.26 -2.12
N ARG A 233 18.12 1.80 -1.64
CA ARG A 233 16.96 2.67 -1.44
C ARG A 233 17.19 3.69 -0.32
N THR A 234 17.81 3.27 0.78
CA THR A 234 18.12 4.15 1.91
C THR A 234 19.17 5.18 1.54
N ALA A 235 20.20 4.79 0.78
CA ALA A 235 21.21 5.71 0.26
C ALA A 235 20.61 6.75 -0.70
N ALA A 236 19.75 6.33 -1.62
CA ALA A 236 19.03 7.24 -2.52
C ALA A 236 18.16 8.25 -1.75
N LEU A 237 17.45 7.77 -0.73
CA LEU A 237 16.60 8.60 0.12
C LEU A 237 17.42 9.59 0.96
N SER A 238 18.55 9.15 1.52
CA SER A 238 19.50 10.02 2.23
C SER A 238 20.04 11.13 1.32
N ALA A 239 20.44 10.80 0.09
CA ALA A 239 20.88 11.78 -0.89
C ALA A 239 19.77 12.79 -1.25
N GLU A 240 18.54 12.33 -1.43
CA GLU A 240 17.38 13.20 -1.71
C GLU A 240 17.11 14.16 -0.53
N LEU A 241 17.18 13.66 0.71
CA LEU A 241 17.00 14.48 1.91
C LEU A 241 18.11 15.54 2.06
N ALA A 242 19.36 15.18 1.73
CA ALA A 242 20.49 16.11 1.75
C ALA A 242 20.43 17.17 0.62
N SER A 243 19.87 16.83 -0.54
CA SER A 243 19.83 17.72 -1.71
C SER A 243 19.00 19.00 -1.50
N VAL A 244 17.98 18.95 -0.63
CA VAL A 244 17.08 20.08 -0.33
C VAL A 244 17.62 20.96 0.81
N ALA A 245 18.70 20.53 1.50
CA ALA A 245 19.36 21.30 2.55
C ALA A 245 20.37 22.34 2.03
N LYS A 246 20.67 22.37 0.71
CA LYS A 246 21.44 23.46 0.10
C LYS A 246 20.50 24.61 -0.28
N PRO A 247 20.75 25.86 0.16
CA PRO A 247 20.01 27.01 -0.33
C PRO A 247 20.43 27.26 -1.79
N VAL A 248 19.74 26.63 -2.73
CA VAL A 248 19.96 26.88 -4.15
C VAL A 248 19.14 28.11 -4.51
N GLY A 249 19.83 29.22 -4.74
CA GLY A 249 19.29 30.42 -5.37
C GLY A 249 18.52 30.04 -6.63
N ARG A 250 17.20 30.15 -6.54
CA ARG A 250 16.29 29.79 -7.62
C ARG A 250 16.28 30.94 -8.62
N LYS A 251 16.98 30.79 -9.75
CA LYS A 251 16.80 31.68 -10.91
C LYS A 251 15.33 31.60 -11.35
N ALA A 252 14.71 32.77 -11.36
CA ALA A 252 13.34 33.00 -11.74
C ALA A 252 13.10 32.68 -13.23
N ALA A 253 12.01 31.98 -13.51
CA ALA A 253 11.25 32.16 -14.74
C ALA A 253 9.84 32.56 -14.32
N ALA A 254 9.50 33.81 -14.63
CA ALA A 254 8.32 34.51 -14.16
C ALA A 254 7.04 34.07 -14.88
N ARG A 255 5.97 33.84 -14.11
CA ARG A 255 4.67 34.49 -14.36
C ARG A 255 3.86 34.51 -13.06
N ALA A 256 3.80 35.69 -12.44
CA ALA A 256 3.11 35.95 -11.19
C ALA A 256 1.60 36.14 -11.41
N PRO A 257 0.74 35.71 -10.48
CA PRO A 257 -0.29 36.55 -9.92
C PRO A 257 0.27 37.28 -8.68
N ARG A 258 -0.11 38.56 -8.56
CA ARG A 258 0.26 39.50 -7.50
C ARG A 258 0.16 38.89 -6.09
N ALA A 259 1.25 39.01 -5.33
CA ALA A 259 1.23 38.89 -3.89
C ALA A 259 0.50 40.10 -3.29
N VAL A 260 -0.61 39.86 -2.60
CA VAL A 260 -1.10 40.77 -1.57
C VAL A 260 -0.27 40.46 -0.32
N ALA A 261 0.45 41.47 0.18
CA ALA A 261 1.15 41.37 1.45
C ALA A 261 0.11 41.18 2.57
N THR A 262 0.04 39.99 3.16
CA THR A 262 -0.64 39.80 4.43
C THR A 262 0.32 40.19 5.54
N ALA A 263 0.09 41.39 6.07
CA ALA A 263 0.56 41.78 7.39
C ALA A 263 0.19 40.69 8.40
N ALA A 264 1.08 40.46 9.36
CA ALA A 264 0.81 39.61 10.51
C ALA A 264 -0.45 40.11 11.23
N HIS A 265 -1.57 39.41 11.02
CA HIS A 265 -2.77 39.63 11.80
C HIS A 265 -2.63 38.91 13.15
N PRO A 266 -3.10 39.52 14.25
CA PRO A 266 -3.22 38.84 15.54
C PRO A 266 -4.16 37.62 15.41
N PRO A 267 -4.08 36.62 16.31
CA PRO A 267 -4.86 35.39 16.19
C PRO A 267 -6.36 35.72 16.17
N GLU A 268 -7.00 35.49 15.02
CA GLU A 268 -8.46 35.57 14.92
C GLU A 268 -9.11 34.52 15.84
N PRO A 269 -10.24 34.85 16.47
CA PRO A 269 -10.95 33.91 17.32
C PRO A 269 -11.33 32.67 16.51
N ALA A 270 -11.08 31.49 17.07
CA ALA A 270 -11.44 30.22 16.43
C ALA A 270 -12.93 30.21 16.11
N HIS A 271 -13.27 30.29 14.82
CA HIS A 271 -14.64 30.13 14.35
C HIS A 271 -15.11 28.73 14.78
N VAL A 272 -16.29 28.62 15.38
CA VAL A 272 -16.86 27.35 15.84
C VAL A 272 -17.98 26.91 14.91
N LEU A 273 -18.04 25.62 14.60
CA LEU A 273 -19.09 25.02 13.78
C LEU A 273 -20.12 24.33 14.70
N PRO A 274 -21.42 24.60 14.50
CA PRO A 274 -22.46 23.81 15.15
C PRO A 274 -22.42 22.37 14.60
N VAL A 275 -22.57 21.41 15.50
CA VAL A 275 -22.59 19.98 15.15
C VAL A 275 -24.02 19.56 14.88
N PHE A 276 -24.23 18.92 13.73
CA PHE A 276 -25.48 18.28 13.36
C PHE A 276 -25.33 16.76 13.44
N GLY A 277 -26.41 16.04 13.71
CA GLY A 277 -26.40 14.58 13.61
C GLY A 277 -27.45 13.92 14.49
N ALA A 278 -28.34 13.17 13.86
CA ALA A 278 -29.14 12.14 14.50
C ALA A 278 -29.05 10.84 13.67
N PRO A 279 -28.92 9.66 14.30
CA PRO A 279 -28.80 8.41 13.57
C PRO A 279 -30.11 8.09 12.81
N LEU A 280 -29.99 7.82 11.51
CA LEU A 280 -31.06 7.27 10.68
C LEU A 280 -30.78 5.79 10.37
N ALA A 281 -31.74 5.13 9.69
CA ALA A 281 -31.57 3.78 9.17
C ALA A 281 -30.36 3.68 8.22
N ASP A 282 -29.82 2.47 8.09
CA ASP A 282 -28.72 2.15 7.18
C ASP A 282 -27.45 2.99 7.35
N GLY A 283 -27.22 3.61 8.50
CA GLY A 283 -26.01 4.42 8.75
C GLY A 283 -26.03 5.80 8.09
N LEU A 284 -27.22 6.31 7.74
CA LEU A 284 -27.42 7.72 7.40
C LEU A 284 -27.42 8.60 8.66
N ILE A 285 -27.08 9.87 8.48
CA ILE A 285 -27.00 10.90 9.51
C ILE A 285 -27.95 12.03 9.11
N ALA A 286 -28.98 12.28 9.92
CA ALA A 286 -29.88 13.41 9.71
C ALA A 286 -29.16 14.73 10.02
N PHE A 287 -29.46 15.78 9.27
CA PHE A 287 -28.96 17.14 9.51
C PHE A 287 -29.72 17.84 10.66
N THR A 288 -29.82 17.17 11.81
CA THR A 288 -30.53 17.68 12.98
C THR A 288 -29.56 18.42 13.90
N PRO A 289 -29.84 19.67 14.31
CA PRO A 289 -28.96 20.40 15.22
C PRO A 289 -28.74 19.65 16.54
N THR A 290 -27.54 19.76 17.10
CA THR A 290 -27.21 19.29 18.45
C THR A 290 -26.73 20.47 19.30
N ASP A 291 -26.61 20.27 20.61
CA ASP A 291 -26.06 21.29 21.53
C ASP A 291 -24.53 21.38 21.48
N ALA A 292 -23.86 20.58 20.64
CA ALA A 292 -22.41 20.53 20.55
C ALA A 292 -21.86 21.50 19.49
N VAL A 293 -20.67 22.02 19.76
CA VAL A 293 -19.89 22.85 18.83
C VAL A 293 -18.47 22.29 18.74
N VAL A 294 -17.84 22.44 17.57
CA VAL A 294 -16.43 22.08 17.36
C VAL A 294 -15.65 23.25 16.76
N PRO A 295 -14.36 23.41 17.08
CA PRO A 295 -13.53 24.42 16.41
C PRO A 295 -13.44 24.10 14.91
N ALA A 296 -13.66 25.11 14.07
CA ALA A 296 -13.45 24.99 12.63
C ALA A 296 -11.95 24.83 12.35
N PRO A 297 -11.55 23.89 11.48
CA PRO A 297 -10.22 23.88 10.88
C PRO A 297 -9.87 25.24 10.27
N ARG A 298 -8.60 25.64 10.32
CA ARG A 298 -8.14 26.95 9.79
C ARG A 298 -8.41 27.12 8.29
N ASP A 299 -8.52 26.00 7.59
CA ASP A 299 -8.77 25.89 6.16
C ASP A 299 -10.24 25.57 5.84
N ALA A 300 -11.15 25.60 6.82
CA ALA A 300 -12.57 25.44 6.56
C ALA A 300 -13.16 26.69 5.87
N GLY A 301 -13.86 26.47 4.76
CA GLY A 301 -14.61 27.47 4.04
C GLY A 301 -15.86 27.95 4.80
N PRO A 302 -16.49 29.04 4.33
CA PRO A 302 -17.67 29.61 4.98
C PRO A 302 -18.90 28.69 4.92
N ALA A 303 -18.93 27.72 4.00
CA ALA A 303 -20.00 26.74 3.87
C ALA A 303 -19.74 25.43 4.64
N ALA A 304 -18.63 25.34 5.40
CA ALA A 304 -18.29 24.14 6.16
C ALA A 304 -19.29 23.86 7.29
N PHE A 305 -19.55 22.58 7.54
CA PHE A 305 -20.46 22.14 8.60
C PHE A 305 -19.91 20.89 9.29
N ALA A 306 -20.33 20.68 10.54
CA ALA A 306 -19.88 19.54 11.34
C ALA A 306 -20.99 18.49 11.49
N LEU A 307 -20.66 17.21 11.29
CA LEU A 307 -21.56 16.08 11.45
C LEU A 307 -21.06 15.10 12.51
N ARG A 308 -21.90 14.73 13.46
CA ARG A 308 -21.65 13.60 14.34
C ARG A 308 -21.85 12.30 13.57
N VAL A 309 -20.85 11.43 13.63
CA VAL A 309 -20.79 10.15 12.88
C VAL A 309 -21.95 9.22 13.26
N CYS A 310 -22.39 9.24 14.52
CA CYS A 310 -23.54 8.52 15.10
C CYS A 310 -23.44 6.98 15.08
N ARG A 311 -22.80 6.37 14.10
CA ARG A 311 -22.50 4.93 13.97
C ARG A 311 -21.17 4.73 13.24
N ALA A 312 -20.41 3.71 13.64
CA ALA A 312 -19.11 3.39 13.03
C ALA A 312 -19.26 2.72 11.65
N THR A 313 -19.77 3.46 10.65
CA THR A 313 -20.07 2.95 9.30
C THR A 313 -18.82 2.62 8.47
N LEU A 314 -17.64 3.09 8.90
CA LEU A 314 -16.34 2.84 8.26
C LEU A 314 -15.42 1.95 9.11
N GLY A 315 -15.98 1.19 10.05
CA GLY A 315 -15.23 0.36 10.99
C GLY A 315 -14.60 1.16 12.15
N PRO A 316 -13.67 0.57 12.91
CA PRO A 316 -13.21 1.13 14.19
C PRO A 316 -12.38 2.41 14.07
N GLY A 317 -11.93 2.78 12.86
CA GLY A 317 -11.12 3.98 12.61
C GLY A 317 -11.89 5.30 12.69
N LEU A 318 -13.23 5.26 12.63
CA LEU A 318 -14.10 6.42 12.80
C LEU A 318 -15.26 6.04 13.75
N PRO A 319 -15.13 6.27 15.06
CA PRO A 319 -16.10 5.84 16.05
C PRO A 319 -17.39 6.67 15.95
N ALA A 320 -18.48 6.11 16.45
CA ALA A 320 -19.80 6.75 16.46
C ALA A 320 -19.83 8.12 17.17
N SER A 321 -18.94 8.35 18.13
CA SER A 321 -18.82 9.61 18.88
C SER A 321 -18.05 10.69 18.12
N ALA A 322 -17.31 10.35 17.06
CA ALA A 322 -16.52 11.33 16.31
C ALA A 322 -17.43 12.35 15.59
N VAL A 323 -16.90 13.54 15.38
CA VAL A 323 -17.51 14.62 14.61
C VAL A 323 -16.63 14.90 13.41
N VAL A 324 -17.17 14.76 12.20
CA VAL A 324 -16.46 15.12 10.97
C VAL A 324 -16.80 16.54 10.56
N VAL A 325 -15.82 17.28 10.06
CA VAL A 325 -16.03 18.59 9.44
C VAL A 325 -16.00 18.41 7.93
N ALA A 326 -17.10 18.76 7.28
CA ALA A 326 -17.30 18.65 5.85
C ALA A 326 -17.34 20.04 5.22
N ASP A 327 -16.65 20.21 4.09
CA ASP A 327 -16.51 21.49 3.40
C ASP A 327 -16.82 21.36 1.89
N PRO A 328 -17.91 21.99 1.39
CA PRO A 328 -18.27 21.95 -0.03
C PRO A 328 -17.28 22.66 -0.94
N ASP A 329 -16.50 23.61 -0.39
CA ASP A 329 -15.52 24.38 -1.16
C ASP A 329 -14.21 23.62 -1.37
N ARG A 330 -14.11 22.39 -0.84
CA ARG A 330 -12.91 21.56 -0.86
C ARG A 330 -13.07 20.36 -1.79
N PRO A 331 -12.06 20.08 -2.63
CA PRO A 331 -12.13 18.96 -3.55
C PRO A 331 -12.04 17.63 -2.78
N VAL A 332 -12.87 16.68 -3.20
CA VAL A 332 -12.81 15.30 -2.73
C VAL A 332 -11.55 14.62 -3.26
N THR A 333 -10.75 14.02 -2.39
CA THR A 333 -9.47 13.36 -2.73
C THR A 333 -9.50 11.86 -2.45
N ALA A 334 -8.81 11.06 -3.27
CA ALA A 334 -8.69 9.63 -2.98
C ALA A 334 -7.85 9.34 -1.74
N GLY A 335 -8.29 8.34 -1.00
CA GLY A 335 -7.78 8.02 0.33
C GLY A 335 -8.37 8.92 1.42
N GLY A 336 -9.13 9.96 1.06
CA GLY A 336 -9.86 10.82 1.98
C GLY A 336 -11.26 10.29 2.31
N LEU A 337 -12.01 11.10 3.06
CA LEU A 337 -13.41 10.86 3.38
C LEU A 337 -14.29 11.87 2.66
N ALA A 338 -15.51 11.45 2.32
CA ALA A 338 -16.54 12.34 1.83
C ALA A 338 -17.85 12.09 2.55
N VAL A 339 -18.67 13.12 2.63
CA VAL A 339 -20.06 13.01 3.03
C VAL A 339 -20.91 13.08 1.77
N VAL A 340 -21.68 12.04 1.51
CA VAL A 340 -22.57 11.91 0.37
C VAL A 340 -24.00 12.08 0.86
N ARG A 341 -24.73 13.01 0.25
CA ARG A 341 -26.16 13.19 0.52
C ARG A 341 -26.95 12.02 -0.08
N GLY A 342 -27.81 11.39 0.71
CA GLY A 342 -28.65 10.27 0.28
C GLY A 342 -29.97 10.24 1.03
N GLY A 343 -31.09 10.31 0.31
CA GLY A 343 -32.42 10.45 0.92
C GLY A 343 -32.51 11.67 1.82
N ASP A 344 -32.96 11.47 3.07
CA ASP A 344 -33.16 12.53 4.07
C ASP A 344 -31.90 12.82 4.92
N GLY A 345 -30.73 12.29 4.55
CA GLY A 345 -29.53 12.41 5.36
C GLY A 345 -28.22 12.36 4.59
N TYR A 346 -27.15 12.23 5.37
CA TYR A 346 -25.77 12.20 4.95
C TYR A 346 -25.15 10.86 5.27
N ARG A 347 -24.33 10.34 4.35
CA ARG A 347 -23.52 9.13 4.54
C ARG A 347 -22.06 9.48 4.46
N ILE A 348 -21.26 8.97 5.39
CA ILE A 348 -19.81 9.10 5.32
C ILE A 348 -19.25 7.91 4.54
N VAL A 349 -18.40 8.18 3.57
CA VAL A 349 -17.75 7.17 2.72
C VAL A 349 -16.25 7.42 2.65
N THR A 350 -15.49 6.33 2.47
CA THR A 350 -14.09 6.42 2.05
C THR A 350 -14.03 6.62 0.55
N VAL A 351 -13.26 7.61 0.11
CA VAL A 351 -13.13 7.95 -1.29
C VAL A 351 -11.95 7.20 -1.89
N THR A 352 -12.17 6.53 -3.01
CA THR A 352 -11.09 5.99 -3.84
C THR A 352 -11.32 6.38 -5.29
N PHE A 353 -10.30 6.20 -6.11
CA PHE A 353 -10.47 6.21 -7.56
C PHE A 353 -10.34 4.78 -8.07
N ASP A 354 -11.18 4.42 -9.04
CA ASP A 354 -10.93 3.25 -9.84
C ASP A 354 -9.80 3.48 -10.85
N ARG A 355 -9.47 2.44 -11.63
CA ARG A 355 -8.37 2.49 -12.62
C ARG A 355 -8.63 3.44 -13.80
N TRP A 356 -9.86 3.91 -13.99
CA TRP A 356 -10.24 4.87 -15.01
C TRP A 356 -10.34 6.30 -14.46
N GLY A 357 -10.00 6.49 -13.17
CA GLY A 357 -10.09 7.77 -12.49
C GLY A 357 -11.50 8.10 -12.00
N ALA A 358 -12.44 7.15 -12.07
CA ALA A 358 -13.80 7.37 -11.59
C ALA A 358 -13.82 7.32 -10.06
N ARG A 359 -14.53 8.27 -9.44
CA ARG A 359 -14.62 8.40 -7.98
C ARG A 359 -15.60 7.39 -7.42
N LYS A 360 -15.14 6.59 -6.47
CA LYS A 360 -15.95 5.61 -5.74
C LYS A 360 -15.96 5.93 -4.24
N GLY A 361 -17.10 5.73 -3.60
CA GLY A 361 -17.32 5.89 -2.18
C GLY A 361 -17.64 4.55 -1.53
N TYR A 362 -16.92 4.18 -0.46
CA TYR A 362 -17.12 2.92 0.25
C TYR A 362 -17.62 3.14 1.68
N SER A 363 -18.64 2.38 2.08
CA SER A 363 -19.11 2.23 3.45
C SER A 363 -19.02 0.75 3.85
N SER A 364 -18.64 0.45 5.09
CA SER A 364 -18.52 -0.92 5.61
C SER A 364 -19.76 -1.39 6.37
N THR A 365 -20.61 -0.48 6.84
CA THR A 365 -21.83 -0.84 7.56
C THR A 365 -22.97 0.14 7.24
N PRO A 366 -23.89 -0.22 6.33
CA PRO A 366 -23.88 -1.40 5.47
C PRO A 366 -22.68 -1.37 4.50
N ASP A 367 -22.28 -2.57 4.04
CA ASP A 367 -21.30 -2.74 2.98
C ASP A 367 -21.91 -2.20 1.67
N LEU A 368 -21.37 -1.08 1.18
CA LEU A 368 -21.93 -0.34 0.07
C LEU A 368 -20.81 0.34 -0.72
N GLU A 369 -20.89 0.20 -2.05
CA GLU A 369 -20.12 0.98 -3.01
C GLU A 369 -21.05 1.99 -3.69
N LEU A 370 -20.65 3.26 -3.68
CA LEU A 370 -21.31 4.37 -4.36
C LEU A 370 -20.42 4.86 -5.49
N ASP A 371 -21.00 5.05 -6.66
CA ASP A 371 -20.36 5.82 -7.72
C ASP A 371 -20.56 7.31 -7.44
N LEU A 372 -19.48 8.03 -7.14
CA LEU A 372 -19.54 9.44 -6.77
C LEU A 372 -19.57 10.35 -7.99
N ASP A 373 -19.26 9.84 -9.19
CA ASP A 373 -19.29 10.63 -10.42
C ASP A 373 -20.70 10.74 -11.01
N ILE A 374 -21.60 9.83 -10.63
CA ILE A 374 -23.03 9.93 -10.98
C ILE A 374 -23.81 10.79 -9.97
N CYS A 375 -23.26 11.06 -8.79
CA CYS A 375 -23.86 11.98 -7.83
C CYS A 375 -23.74 13.42 -8.32
N SER A 376 -24.70 14.27 -7.95
CA SER A 376 -24.53 15.71 -8.13
C SER A 376 -23.27 16.17 -7.38
N PRO A 377 -22.40 17.01 -7.97
CA PRO A 377 -21.24 17.53 -7.26
C PRO A 377 -21.58 18.25 -5.95
N ALA A 378 -22.77 18.83 -5.85
CA ALA A 378 -23.27 19.48 -4.63
C ALA A 378 -23.64 18.49 -3.52
N ASP A 379 -23.85 17.22 -3.86
CA ASP A 379 -24.23 16.15 -2.94
C ASP A 379 -23.03 15.36 -2.42
N VAL A 380 -21.81 15.65 -2.88
CA VAL A 380 -20.57 15.00 -2.43
C VAL A 380 -19.63 16.06 -1.84
N VAL A 381 -19.55 16.08 -0.52
CA VAL A 381 -18.81 17.09 0.25
C VAL A 381 -17.55 16.46 0.83
N ALA A 382 -16.39 17.08 0.64
CA ALA A 382 -15.14 16.57 1.20
C ALA A 382 -15.13 16.70 2.73
N VAL A 383 -14.71 15.64 3.43
CA VAL A 383 -14.41 15.73 4.86
C VAL A 383 -12.97 16.19 5.01
N ILE A 384 -12.78 17.32 5.69
CA ILE A 384 -11.46 17.96 5.87
C ILE A 384 -10.86 17.72 7.24
N ALA A 385 -11.69 17.34 8.23
CA ALA A 385 -11.21 16.99 9.56
C ALA A 385 -12.15 15.99 10.24
N ALA A 386 -11.61 15.24 11.19
CA ALA A 386 -12.37 14.45 12.16
C ALA A 386 -11.92 14.84 13.56
N VAL A 387 -12.88 15.27 14.38
CA VAL A 387 -12.71 15.65 15.79
C VAL A 387 -13.22 14.50 16.64
N PHE A 388 -12.34 13.94 17.47
CA PHE A 388 -12.69 12.88 18.41
C PHE A 388 -12.93 13.55 19.76
N VAL A 389 -14.20 13.58 20.18
CA VAL A 389 -14.64 14.21 21.44
C VAL A 389 -14.74 13.17 22.54
#